data_AF-A0A7J3QFK4-F1
#
_entry.id   AF-A0A7J3QFK4-F1
#
_cell.length_a   1.000
_cell.length_b   1.000
_cell.length_c   1.000
_cell.angle_alpha   90.00
_cell.angle_beta   90.00
_cell.angle_gamma   90.00
#
_symmetry.space_group_name_H-M   'P 1'
#
loop_
_entity.id
_entity.type
_entity.pdbx_description
1 polymer ?
#
loop_
_entity_poly.entity_id
_entity_poly.type
_entity_poly.pdbx_seq_one_letter_code
_entity_poly.pdbx_strand_id
1 'polypeptide(L)' 'MMDKKYEDRGIVLDFLPQGNPIDRRPVHLREPLAQIVGDTFFTLLEVV' A
#
# COMPACT_ATOMS: atom_id res chain seq x y z
N MET A 1 -4.99 -19.13 20.69
CA MET A 1 -4.28 -18.20 19.77
C MET A 1 -5.27 -17.12 19.39
N MET A 2 -4.85 -15.87 19.27
CA MET A 2 -5.75 -14.79 18.83
C MET A 2 -5.86 -14.85 17.29
N ASP A 3 -7.08 -14.80 16.76
CA ASP A 3 -7.30 -14.74 15.33
C ASP A 3 -6.79 -13.40 14.77
N LYS A 4 -6.04 -13.47 13.67
CA LYS A 4 -5.48 -12.29 13.02
C LYS A 4 -6.59 -11.61 12.21
N LYS A 5 -6.87 -10.34 12.53
CA LYS A 5 -7.86 -9.52 11.83
C LYS A 5 -7.16 -8.74 10.72
N TYR A 6 -7.82 -8.60 9.58
CA TYR A 6 -7.33 -7.90 8.39
C TYR A 6 -8.36 -6.87 7.93
N GLU A 7 -7.89 -5.85 7.21
CA GLU A 7 -8.76 -4.92 6.49
C GLU A 7 -9.32 -5.62 5.24
N ASP A 8 -10.62 -5.47 4.98
CA ASP A 8 -11.23 -5.96 3.74
C ASP A 8 -11.25 -4.90 2.64
N ARG A 9 -11.18 -3.62 3.01
CA ARG A 9 -11.28 -2.45 2.14
C ARG A 9 -10.40 -1.33 2.64
N GLY A 10 -10.01 -0.44 1.73
CA GLY A 10 -9.29 0.77 2.07
C GLY A 10 -9.54 1.90 1.09
N ILE A 11 -9.27 3.10 1.54
CA ILE A 11 -9.39 4.35 0.79
C ILE A 11 -7.98 4.76 0.36
N VAL A 12 -7.80 5.06 -0.93
CA VAL A 12 -6.52 5.54 -1.47
C VAL A 12 -6.22 6.94 -0.95
N LEU A 13 -5.03 7.09 -0.36
CA LEU A 13 -4.49 8.38 0.08
C LEU A 13 -3.57 8.99 -0.96
N ASP A 14 -2.67 8.18 -1.51
CA ASP A 14 -1.75 8.58 -2.57
C ASP A 14 -1.50 7.41 -3.52
N PHE A 15 -1.30 7.71 -4.79
CA PHE A 15 -1.00 6.73 -5.83
C PHE A 15 0.28 7.14 -6.56
N LEU A 16 1.26 6.24 -6.57
CA LEU A 16 2.58 6.42 -7.13
C LEU A 16 2.72 5.51 -8.37
N PRO A 17 2.45 6.01 -9.60
CA PRO A 17 2.42 5.18 -10.80
C PRO A 17 3.78 4.58 -11.19
N GLN A 18 4.87 5.18 -10.70
CA GLN A 18 6.25 4.75 -10.95
C GLN A 18 6.87 4.05 -9.72
N GLY A 19 6.03 3.67 -8.76
CA GLY A 19 6.43 3.07 -7.50
C GLY A 19 7.10 4.04 -6.54
N ASN A 20 7.70 3.49 -5.49
CA ASN A 20 8.34 4.26 -4.44
C ASN A 20 9.53 5.08 -5.00
N PRO A 21 9.57 6.41 -4.80
CA PRO A 21 10.63 7.27 -5.34
C PRO A 21 12.02 6.99 -4.75
N ILE A 22 12.08 6.41 -3.56
CA ILE A 22 13.33 6.07 -2.84
C ILE A 22 13.82 4.66 -3.22
N ASP A 23 13.02 3.90 -3.97
CA ASP A 23 13.41 2.57 -4.44
C ASP A 23 14.68 2.64 -5.29
N ARG A 24 15.71 1.87 -4.90
CA ARG A 24 17.00 1.85 -5.58
C ARG A 24 16.99 0.97 -6.84
N ARG A 25 15.94 0.18 -7.06
CA ARG A 25 15.77 -0.62 -8.27
C ARG A 25 15.69 0.31 -9.50
N PRO A 26 16.25 -0.11 -10.66
CA PRO A 26 16.03 0.55 -11.94
C PRO A 26 14.55 0.83 -12.21
N VAL A 27 14.24 1.94 -12.89
CA VAL A 27 12.86 2.42 -13.12
C VAL A 27 11.96 1.33 -13.73
N HIS A 28 12.49 0.52 -14.63
CA HIS A 28 11.74 -0.56 -15.30
C HIS A 28 11.41 -1.75 -14.40
N LEU A 29 11.96 -1.82 -13.18
CA LEU A 29 11.66 -2.85 -12.17
C LEU A 29 10.78 -2.32 -11.03
N ARG A 30 10.40 -1.04 -11.07
CA ARG A 30 9.49 -0.45 -10.08
C ARG A 30 8.06 -0.78 -10.47
N GLU A 31 7.26 -1.09 -9.48
CA GLU A 31 5.85 -1.43 -9.63
C GLU A 31 4.99 -0.26 -9.13
N PRO A 32 3.82 -0.01 -9.74
CA PRO A 32 2.86 0.97 -9.22
C PRO A 32 2.53 0.67 -7.76
N LEU A 33 2.35 1.71 -6.97
CA LEU A 33 2.15 1.60 -5.54
C LEU A 33 1.04 2.53 -5.09
N ALA A 34 0.10 2.03 -4.28
CA ALA A 34 -0.86 2.88 -3.59
C ALA A 34 -0.63 2.85 -2.08
N GLN A 35 -0.72 4.01 -1.46
CA GLN A 35 -0.81 4.15 -0.02
C GLN A 35 -2.28 4.29 0.34
N ILE A 36 -2.77 3.43 1.23
CA ILE A 36 -4.19 3.36 1.60
C ILE A 36 -4.36 3.43 3.12
N VAL A 37 -5.54 3.88 3.54
CA VAL A 37 -6.03 3.70 4.90
C VAL A 37 -7.18 2.70 4.89
N GLY A 38 -7.13 1.68 5.74
CA GLY A 38 -8.23 0.75 5.93
C GLY A 38 -9.49 1.46 6.43
N ASP A 39 -10.66 0.96 6.07
CA ASP A 39 -11.93 1.57 6.50
C ASP A 39 -12.45 1.03 7.84
N THR A 40 -11.90 -0.11 8.31
CA THR A 40 -12.41 -0.82 9.49
C THR A 40 -11.51 -0.60 10.69
N PHE A 41 -10.21 -0.82 10.57
CA PHE A 41 -9.25 -0.63 11.67
C PHE A 41 -8.38 0.63 11.48
N PHE A 42 -8.61 1.40 10.41
CA PHE A 42 -7.82 2.58 10.05
C PHE A 42 -6.32 2.27 9.93
N THR A 43 -6.00 1.05 9.50
CA THR A 43 -4.62 0.61 9.32
C THR A 43 -4.02 1.31 8.11
N LEU A 44 -2.83 1.91 8.27
CA LEU A 44 -2.06 2.42 7.14
C LEU A 44 -1.37 1.25 6.43
N LEU A 45 -1.60 1.12 5.13
CA LEU A 45 -1.11 0.02 4.30
C LEU A 45 -0.50 0.54 3.01
N GLU A 46 0.47 -0.20 2.51
CA GLU A 46 1.10 -0.01 1.21
C GLU A 46 0.74 -1.22 0.33
N VAL A 47 0.15 -0.99 -0.84
CA VAL A 47 -0.32 -2.05 -1.76
C VAL A 47 0.31 -1.90 -3.15
N VAL A 48 0.78 -3.01 -3.71
CA VAL A 48 1.42 -3.16 -5.03
C VAL A 48 0.51 -3.95 -5.95
#